data_AF-A0A2V7ZCR8-F1
#
_entry.id   AF-A0A2V7ZCR8-F1
#
_cell.length_a   1.000
_cell.length_b   1.000
_cell.length_c   1.000
_cell.angle_alpha   90.00
_cell.angle_beta   90.00
_cell.angle_gamma   90.00
#
_symmetry.space_group_name_H-M   'P 1'
#
loop_
_entity.id
_entity.type
_entity.pdbx_description
1 polymer ?
#
loop_
_entity_poly.entity_id
_entity_poly.type
_entity_poly.pdbx_seq_one_letter_code
_entity_poly.pdbx_strand_id
1 'polypeptide(L)'
;MHPRWLRCDSLQILPVFSVVAPYQRGASPPSVRRRDLHHGLLAQTATTTAPATTPARQLVNTYCVSCHNERVKTANLMLDKVDADRVSNSADEWEKVVVKLRSRAMPPPGARRPDNETYDKVAMWLETELDRAAEAHVNPGRPAALHRLNRAEYANAVRDLLGVEIEPRMMLPPDEQAHGFDTNADALSIQPALLDRYLSAAAKITRLAVGDPTIPPGFERYTALKDNSNESTWLSQNERIGEEFPLGSRGGIVARHYFPVDGDYVFKVRMDRTDTGLIRGLSARNDIEIRVDGARVGQLTIGGTPEFTGANTNSIENPDYAASRNPL
;
A
#
# COMPACT_ATOMS: atom_id res chain seq x y z
N MET A 1 14.88 0.24 -11.73
CA MET A 1 15.38 -1.03 -11.17
C MET A 1 14.27 -1.57 -10.30
N HIS A 2 13.68 -2.71 -10.64
CA HIS A 2 12.67 -3.39 -9.79
C HIS A 2 13.32 -4.67 -9.27
N PRO A 3 13.17 -5.02 -7.99
CA PRO A 3 13.66 -6.27 -7.47
C PRO A 3 12.85 -7.43 -8.09
N ARG A 4 13.54 -8.32 -8.81
CA ARG A 4 13.00 -9.59 -9.28
C ARG A 4 13.08 -10.57 -8.13
N TRP A 5 11.93 -11.02 -7.64
CA TRP A 5 11.83 -12.21 -6.80
C TRP A 5 12.24 -13.43 -7.64
N LEU A 6 13.27 -14.14 -7.20
CA LEU A 6 13.77 -15.37 -7.83
C LEU A 6 13.62 -16.56 -6.90
N ARG A 7 13.45 -17.70 -7.57
CA ARG A 7 12.99 -19.00 -7.09
C ARG A 7 14.07 -19.71 -6.28
N CYS A 8 13.66 -20.42 -5.24
CA CYS A 8 14.46 -21.47 -4.60
C CYS A 8 14.31 -22.75 -5.44
N ASP A 9 15.36 -23.13 -6.17
CA ASP A 9 15.31 -24.17 -7.23
C ASP A 9 15.64 -25.59 -6.77
N SER A 10 15.85 -25.86 -5.47
CA SER A 10 15.95 -27.26 -5.01
C SER A 10 15.82 -27.41 -3.49
N LEU A 11 14.81 -28.16 -3.06
CA LEU A 11 14.70 -28.70 -1.70
C LEU A 11 15.09 -30.18 -1.74
N GLN A 12 16.30 -30.53 -1.32
CA GLN A 12 16.66 -31.93 -1.06
C GLN A 12 16.18 -32.31 0.35
N ILE A 13 15.13 -33.14 0.41
CA ILE A 13 14.75 -33.84 1.64
C ILE A 13 15.56 -35.14 1.69
N LEU A 14 16.70 -35.14 2.40
CA LEU A 14 17.48 -36.34 2.66
C LEU A 14 17.21 -36.85 4.09
N PRO A 15 16.93 -38.15 4.28
CA PRO A 15 17.05 -38.77 5.59
C PRO A 15 18.54 -38.87 5.94
N VAL A 16 18.94 -38.15 7.00
CA VAL A 16 20.22 -38.18 7.73
C VAL A 16 21.37 -38.95 7.07
N PHE A 17 22.37 -38.22 6.54
CA PHE A 17 23.81 -38.43 6.76
C PHE A 17 24.56 -37.14 6.38
N SER A 18 25.51 -36.70 7.21
CA SER A 18 26.36 -35.53 6.95
C SER A 18 27.26 -35.74 5.72
N VAL A 19 27.29 -34.80 4.77
CA VAL A 19 28.42 -34.53 3.88
C VAL A 19 28.47 -33.04 3.52
N VAL A 20 29.67 -32.47 3.55
CA VAL A 20 30.06 -31.11 3.17
C VAL A 20 30.56 -31.11 1.71
N ALA A 21 30.41 -29.96 1.03
CA ALA A 21 31.08 -29.50 -0.21
C ALA A 21 30.37 -29.77 -1.56
N PRO A 22 30.78 -29.14 -2.69
CA PRO A 22 31.26 -27.77 -2.91
C PRO A 22 30.49 -27.02 -4.03
N TYR A 23 30.66 -25.70 -4.00
CA TYR A 23 30.54 -24.70 -5.07
C TYR A 23 30.65 -25.18 -6.54
N GLN A 24 29.64 -24.86 -7.36
CA GLN A 24 29.81 -24.52 -8.80
C GLN A 24 28.78 -23.47 -9.28
N ARG A 25 29.30 -22.42 -9.94
CA ARG A 25 28.56 -21.34 -10.61
C ARG A 25 27.92 -21.84 -11.91
N GLY A 26 26.61 -21.63 -12.06
CA GLY A 26 25.87 -21.79 -13.32
C GLY A 26 25.34 -20.44 -13.84
N ALA A 27 25.54 -20.19 -15.14
CA ALA A 27 25.34 -18.91 -15.82
C ALA A 27 23.87 -18.47 -15.99
N SER A 28 23.66 -17.14 -16.07
CA SER A 28 22.36 -16.50 -16.31
C SER A 28 21.92 -16.55 -17.80
N PRO A 29 20.62 -16.73 -18.11
CA PRO A 29 20.07 -16.58 -19.45
C PRO A 29 19.67 -15.12 -19.80
N PRO A 30 19.53 -14.79 -21.10
CA PRO A 30 19.56 -13.42 -21.63
C PRO A 30 18.28 -12.61 -21.37
N SER A 31 18.46 -11.29 -21.26
CA SER A 31 17.41 -10.29 -21.07
C SER A 31 16.61 -10.02 -22.35
N VAL A 32 15.28 -10.08 -22.24
CA VAL A 32 14.34 -9.67 -23.30
C VAL A 32 14.16 -8.15 -23.24
N ARG A 33 14.41 -7.47 -24.36
CA ARG A 33 14.28 -6.02 -24.53
C ARG A 33 12.81 -5.57 -24.40
N ARG A 34 12.59 -4.44 -23.70
CA ARG A 34 11.32 -3.72 -23.72
C ARG A 34 11.05 -3.18 -25.12
N ARG A 35 9.81 -3.34 -25.60
CA ARG A 35 9.31 -2.73 -26.83
C ARG A 35 9.04 -1.25 -26.60
N ASP A 36 9.59 -0.41 -27.45
CA ASP A 36 9.28 1.00 -27.58
C ASP A 36 7.86 1.18 -28.13
N LEU A 37 6.98 1.83 -27.36
CA LEU A 37 5.67 2.28 -27.81
C LEU A 37 5.81 3.72 -28.31
N HIS A 38 6.06 3.88 -29.61
CA HIS A 38 5.82 5.15 -30.30
C HIS A 38 4.30 5.28 -30.55
N HIS A 39 3.63 6.15 -29.80
CA HIS A 39 2.30 6.63 -30.19
C HIS A 39 2.44 7.77 -31.19
N GLY A 40 1.95 7.54 -32.40
CA GLY A 40 1.88 8.51 -33.48
C GLY A 40 0.82 9.58 -33.19
N LEU A 41 1.25 10.84 -33.24
CA LEU A 41 0.38 12.00 -33.14
C LEU A 41 -0.12 12.35 -34.55
N LEU A 42 -1.38 12.03 -34.85
CA LEU A 42 -2.06 12.55 -36.04
C LEU A 42 -2.54 13.97 -35.75
N ALA A 43 -1.97 14.94 -36.45
CA ALA A 43 -2.39 16.33 -36.42
C ALA A 43 -3.76 16.48 -37.11
N GLN A 44 -4.79 16.84 -36.34
CA GLN A 44 -6.08 17.29 -36.87
C GLN A 44 -5.99 18.80 -37.13
N THR A 45 -6.11 19.19 -38.40
CA THR A 45 -6.27 20.58 -38.82
C THR A 45 -7.67 21.07 -38.44
N ALA A 46 -7.75 21.96 -37.47
CA ALA A 46 -8.99 22.64 -37.09
C ALA A 46 -9.28 23.81 -38.06
N THR A 47 -10.46 23.78 -38.67
CA THR A 47 -10.98 24.85 -39.52
C THR A 47 -11.42 26.02 -38.64
N THR A 48 -10.89 27.22 -38.89
CA THR A 48 -11.19 28.44 -38.11
C THR A 48 -12.53 29.05 -38.56
N THR A 49 -13.59 28.81 -37.78
CA THR A 49 -14.82 29.60 -37.84
C THR A 49 -14.63 30.86 -36.99
N ALA A 50 -15.11 32.03 -37.45
CA ALA A 50 -15.07 33.27 -36.68
C ALA A 50 -15.68 33.09 -35.28
N PRO A 51 -15.10 33.70 -34.22
CA PRO A 51 -15.49 33.38 -32.85
C PRO A 51 -16.91 33.87 -32.58
N ALA A 52 -17.80 32.93 -32.27
CA ALA A 52 -19.08 33.26 -31.66
C ALA A 52 -18.81 33.90 -30.28
N THR A 53 -19.48 35.02 -29.98
CA THR A 53 -19.43 35.65 -28.66
C THR A 53 -19.76 34.62 -27.58
N THR A 54 -18.88 34.44 -26.59
CA THR A 54 -19.10 33.45 -25.53
C THR A 54 -20.29 33.82 -24.64
N PRO A 55 -20.97 32.84 -24.01
CA PRO A 55 -22.03 33.11 -23.04
C PRO A 55 -21.59 34.06 -21.92
N ALA A 56 -20.34 33.90 -21.44
CA ALA A 56 -19.77 34.80 -20.43
C ALA A 56 -19.63 36.23 -20.93
N ARG A 57 -19.12 36.45 -22.15
CA ARG A 57 -18.98 37.80 -22.71
C ARG A 57 -20.33 38.49 -22.88
N GLN A 58 -21.34 37.76 -23.35
CA GLN A 58 -22.69 38.30 -23.49
C GLN A 58 -23.28 38.70 -22.12
N LEU A 59 -23.11 37.86 -21.10
CA LEU A 59 -23.55 38.15 -19.74
C LEU A 59 -22.85 39.41 -19.19
N VAL A 60 -21.52 39.46 -19.29
CA VAL A 60 -20.71 40.57 -18.75
C VAL A 60 -21.12 41.90 -19.36
N ASN A 61 -21.20 41.96 -20.69
CA ASN A 61 -21.55 43.19 -21.42
C ASN A 61 -22.96 43.67 -21.12
N THR A 62 -23.89 42.77 -20.82
CA THR A 62 -25.31 43.11 -20.62
C THR A 62 -25.62 43.48 -19.18
N TYR A 63 -24.98 42.82 -18.21
CA TYR A 63 -25.44 42.85 -16.81
C TYR A 63 -24.36 43.27 -15.80
N CYS A 64 -23.07 43.19 -16.15
CA CYS A 64 -21.99 43.31 -15.16
C CYS A 64 -21.17 44.60 -15.30
N VAL A 65 -20.87 45.00 -16.55
CA VAL A 65 -19.96 46.12 -16.83
C VAL A 65 -20.50 47.49 -16.43
N SER A 66 -21.77 47.65 -16.07
CA SER A 66 -22.26 48.92 -15.53
C SER A 66 -21.64 49.26 -14.17
N CYS A 67 -21.27 48.24 -13.37
CA CYS A 67 -20.75 48.41 -12.01
C CYS A 67 -19.31 47.88 -11.86
N HIS A 68 -18.95 46.82 -12.59
CA HIS A 68 -17.64 46.16 -12.54
C HIS A 68 -16.81 46.53 -13.77
N ASN A 69 -16.48 47.81 -13.89
CA ASN A 69 -15.61 48.36 -14.94
C ASN A 69 -14.42 49.12 -14.35
N GLU A 70 -13.45 49.51 -15.19
CA GLU A 70 -12.26 50.26 -14.80
C GLU A 70 -12.58 51.57 -14.04
N ARG A 71 -13.71 52.21 -14.35
CA ARG A 71 -14.09 53.52 -13.82
C ARG A 71 -14.81 53.44 -12.47
N VAL A 72 -15.76 52.52 -12.32
CA VAL A 72 -16.60 52.36 -11.11
C VAL A 72 -15.99 51.37 -10.13
N LYS A 73 -15.38 50.30 -10.65
CA LYS A 73 -14.61 49.30 -9.90
C LYS A 73 -15.27 48.78 -8.62
N THR A 74 -16.58 48.49 -8.68
CA THR A 74 -17.32 47.98 -7.53
C THR A 74 -16.68 46.69 -7.00
N ALA A 75 -16.47 46.63 -5.68
CA ALA A 75 -15.78 45.52 -5.01
C ALA A 75 -14.38 45.21 -5.56
N ASN A 76 -13.69 46.22 -6.11
CA ASN A 76 -12.36 46.11 -6.70
C ASN A 76 -12.27 45.16 -7.91
N LEU A 77 -13.40 44.89 -8.60
CA LEU A 77 -13.49 43.97 -9.74
C LEU A 77 -13.75 44.73 -11.05
N MET A 78 -12.97 44.42 -12.09
CA MET A 78 -13.00 45.05 -13.43
C MET A 78 -13.26 44.00 -14.52
N LEU A 79 -14.52 43.61 -14.73
CA LEU A 79 -14.89 42.58 -15.70
C LEU A 79 -14.77 43.03 -17.16
N ASP A 80 -14.61 44.34 -17.41
CA ASP A 80 -14.33 44.92 -18.71
C ASP A 80 -12.88 44.71 -19.19
N LYS A 81 -11.96 44.36 -18.28
CA LYS A 81 -10.56 44.05 -18.58
C LYS A 81 -10.24 42.56 -18.58
N VAL A 82 -11.14 41.74 -18.01
CA VAL A 82 -10.93 40.30 -17.91
C VAL A 82 -11.38 39.62 -19.20
N ASP A 83 -10.59 38.66 -19.69
CA ASP A 83 -10.88 37.95 -20.93
C ASP A 83 -12.05 36.97 -20.76
N ALA A 84 -13.25 37.40 -21.16
CA ALA A 84 -14.45 36.57 -21.15
C ALA A 84 -14.52 35.50 -22.25
N ASP A 85 -13.58 35.50 -23.22
CA ASP A 85 -13.47 34.42 -24.20
C ASP A 85 -12.54 33.30 -23.73
N ARG A 86 -11.53 33.64 -22.92
CA ARG A 86 -10.57 32.69 -22.37
C ARG A 86 -10.51 32.82 -20.86
N VAL A 87 -11.51 32.25 -20.21
CA VAL A 87 -11.70 32.33 -18.75
C VAL A 87 -10.57 31.68 -17.96
N SER A 88 -9.85 30.72 -18.55
CA SER A 88 -8.67 30.10 -17.95
C SER A 88 -7.53 31.08 -17.65
N ASN A 89 -7.44 32.21 -18.36
CA ASN A 89 -6.41 33.23 -18.12
C ASN A 89 -6.60 33.99 -16.80
N SER A 90 -7.78 33.89 -16.18
CA SER A 90 -8.14 34.63 -14.96
C SER A 90 -9.08 33.80 -14.08
N ALA A 91 -8.70 32.53 -13.85
CA ALA A 91 -9.54 31.55 -13.17
C ALA A 91 -10.06 32.05 -11.81
N ASP A 92 -9.18 32.62 -10.99
CA ASP A 92 -9.52 33.16 -9.66
C ASP A 92 -10.65 34.22 -9.70
N GLU A 93 -10.67 35.09 -10.72
CA GLU A 93 -11.74 36.06 -10.91
C GLU A 93 -13.04 35.40 -11.37
N TRP A 94 -12.96 34.46 -12.31
CA TRP A 94 -14.13 33.79 -12.88
C TRP A 94 -14.79 32.82 -11.90
N GLU A 95 -14.03 32.15 -11.03
CA GLU A 95 -14.58 31.32 -9.93
C GLU A 95 -15.42 32.18 -8.98
N LYS A 96 -14.97 33.38 -8.65
CA LYS A 96 -15.76 34.33 -7.84
C LYS A 96 -17.06 34.72 -8.56
N VAL A 97 -17.01 34.92 -9.88
CA VAL A 97 -18.20 35.19 -10.68
C VAL A 97 -19.16 34.00 -10.65
N VAL A 98 -18.67 32.77 -10.85
CA VAL A 98 -19.46 31.54 -10.76
C VAL A 98 -20.20 31.46 -9.43
N VAL A 99 -19.51 31.68 -8.30
CA VAL A 99 -20.12 31.69 -6.97
C VAL A 99 -21.27 32.71 -6.88
N LYS A 100 -21.10 33.90 -7.46
CA LYS A 100 -22.15 34.95 -7.46
C LYS A 100 -23.31 34.64 -8.40
N LEU A 101 -23.08 33.96 -9.51
CA LEU A 101 -24.14 33.52 -10.43
C LEU A 101 -24.93 32.36 -9.84
N ARG A 102 -24.26 31.35 -9.27
CA ARG A 102 -24.89 30.19 -8.62
C ARG A 102 -25.74 30.59 -7.42
N SER A 103 -25.28 31.53 -6.62
CA SER A 103 -26.06 32.11 -5.52
C SER A 103 -27.12 33.13 -5.97
N ARG A 104 -27.12 33.50 -7.26
CA ARG A 104 -27.94 34.59 -7.83
C ARG A 104 -27.80 35.90 -7.02
N ALA A 105 -26.65 36.12 -6.40
CA ALA A 105 -26.38 37.32 -5.63
C ALA A 105 -26.07 38.53 -6.52
N MET A 106 -25.58 38.29 -7.75
CA MET A 106 -25.30 39.31 -8.75
C MET A 106 -26.08 39.08 -10.05
N PRO A 107 -26.52 40.13 -10.75
CA PRO A 107 -26.50 41.55 -10.36
C PRO A 107 -27.30 41.83 -9.07
N PRO A 108 -27.15 42.97 -8.37
CA PRO A 108 -27.90 43.24 -7.13
C PRO A 108 -29.41 43.48 -7.38
N PRO A 109 -30.26 43.41 -6.34
CA PRO A 109 -31.66 43.84 -6.45
C PRO A 109 -31.78 45.27 -6.99
N GLY A 110 -32.73 45.50 -7.90
CA GLY A 110 -32.93 46.80 -8.56
C GLY A 110 -32.12 47.01 -9.86
N ALA A 111 -31.10 46.19 -10.13
CA ALA A 111 -30.42 46.17 -11.42
C ALA A 111 -31.16 45.27 -12.44
N ARG A 112 -30.85 45.42 -13.73
CA ARG A 112 -31.31 44.47 -14.77
C ARG A 112 -30.71 43.09 -14.48
N ARG A 113 -31.53 42.04 -14.47
CA ARG A 113 -31.10 40.67 -14.15
C ARG A 113 -31.38 39.72 -15.32
N PRO A 114 -30.53 38.70 -15.54
CA PRO A 114 -30.87 37.54 -16.36
C PRO A 114 -32.06 36.76 -15.79
N ASP A 115 -32.70 35.96 -16.64
CA ASP A 115 -33.61 34.92 -16.16
C ASP A 115 -32.84 33.74 -15.55
N ASN A 116 -33.57 32.86 -14.87
CA ASN A 116 -32.99 31.72 -14.15
C ASN A 116 -32.25 30.75 -15.09
N GLU A 117 -32.78 30.53 -16.29
CA GLU A 117 -32.18 29.65 -17.28
C GLU A 117 -30.83 30.21 -17.77
N THR A 118 -30.74 31.51 -17.99
CA THR A 118 -29.49 32.18 -18.39
C THR A 118 -28.45 32.11 -17.27
N TYR A 119 -28.84 32.28 -16.01
CA TYR A 119 -27.92 32.07 -14.88
C TYR A 119 -27.31 30.68 -14.91
N ASP A 120 -28.17 29.66 -14.98
CA ASP A 120 -27.74 28.27 -14.88
C ASP A 120 -26.87 27.86 -16.08
N LYS A 121 -27.22 28.33 -17.30
CA LYS A 121 -26.43 28.10 -18.52
C LYS A 121 -25.04 28.73 -18.46
N VAL A 122 -24.95 30.01 -18.06
CA VAL A 122 -23.66 30.71 -18.06
C VAL A 122 -22.77 30.19 -16.93
N ALA A 123 -23.32 29.92 -15.74
CA ALA A 123 -22.55 29.35 -14.64
C ALA A 123 -22.00 27.95 -15.00
N MET A 124 -22.83 27.09 -15.59
CA MET A 124 -22.40 25.76 -16.04
C MET A 124 -21.31 25.83 -17.13
N TRP A 125 -21.44 26.76 -18.08
CA TRP A 125 -20.42 26.97 -19.11
C TRP A 125 -19.09 27.43 -18.49
N LEU A 126 -19.13 28.39 -17.56
CA LEU A 126 -17.93 28.88 -16.87
C LEU A 126 -17.24 27.76 -16.08
N GLU A 127 -18.00 26.99 -15.29
CA GLU A 127 -17.48 25.84 -14.54
C GLU A 127 -16.82 24.83 -15.48
N THR A 128 -17.50 24.46 -16.57
CA THR A 128 -16.96 23.48 -17.54
C THR A 128 -15.65 23.94 -18.18
N GLU A 129 -15.52 25.22 -18.53
CA GLU A 129 -14.28 25.74 -19.12
C GLU A 129 -13.14 25.85 -18.09
N LEU A 130 -13.46 26.22 -16.84
CA LEU A 130 -12.49 26.26 -15.75
C LEU A 130 -12.01 24.85 -15.38
N ASP A 131 -12.91 23.88 -15.25
CA ASP A 131 -12.60 22.48 -14.97
C ASP A 131 -11.71 21.88 -16.06
N ARG A 132 -12.06 22.11 -17.34
CA ARG A 132 -11.23 21.66 -18.48
C ARG A 132 -9.82 22.27 -18.44
N ALA A 133 -9.70 23.54 -18.05
CA ALA A 133 -8.40 24.19 -17.91
C ALA A 133 -7.58 23.60 -16.75
N ALA A 134 -8.23 23.30 -15.63
CA ALA A 134 -7.60 22.68 -14.46
C ALA A 134 -7.13 21.25 -14.75
N GLU A 135 -7.89 20.46 -15.49
CA GLU A 135 -7.49 19.11 -15.93
C GLU A 135 -6.27 19.15 -16.86
N ALA A 136 -6.20 20.12 -17.77
CA ALA A 136 -5.09 20.26 -18.70
C ALA A 136 -3.78 20.67 -17.99
N HIS A 137 -3.87 21.40 -16.88
CA HIS A 137 -2.73 21.88 -16.11
C HIS A 137 -2.98 21.65 -14.62
N VAL A 138 -2.92 20.38 -14.20
CA VAL A 138 -3.06 20.00 -12.78
C VAL A 138 -2.02 20.78 -11.97
N ASN A 139 -2.50 21.72 -11.16
CA ASN A 139 -1.70 22.43 -10.18
C ASN A 139 -1.90 21.76 -8.83
N PRO A 140 -0.99 20.88 -8.37
CA PRO A 140 -1.11 20.21 -7.07
C PRO A 140 -0.93 21.16 -5.87
N GLY A 141 -0.85 22.47 -6.13
CA GLY A 141 -0.47 23.48 -5.16
C GLY A 141 1.04 23.55 -4.98
N ARG A 142 1.46 24.47 -4.13
CA ARG A 142 2.85 24.55 -3.67
C ARG A 142 2.92 23.83 -2.33
N PRO A 143 3.66 22.72 -2.17
CA PRO A 143 3.88 22.18 -0.85
C PRO A 143 4.56 23.26 0.00
N ALA A 144 4.18 23.35 1.27
CA ALA A 144 4.95 24.10 2.25
C ALA A 144 6.43 23.64 2.20
N ALA A 145 7.34 24.52 2.62
CA ALA A 145 8.78 24.29 2.58
C ALA A 145 9.15 22.85 2.99
N LEU A 146 9.98 22.18 2.17
CA LEU A 146 10.60 20.87 2.40
C LEU A 146 9.90 19.99 3.46
N HIS A 147 8.91 19.20 3.04
CA HIS A 147 8.28 18.20 3.88
C HIS A 147 9.22 17.00 4.10
N ARG A 148 9.69 16.78 5.33
CA ARG A 148 10.39 15.52 5.67
C ARG A 148 9.39 14.38 5.78
N LEU A 149 9.79 13.18 5.40
CA LEU A 149 8.97 11.97 5.57
C LEU A 149 8.79 11.66 7.06
N ASN A 150 7.55 11.41 7.47
CA ASN A 150 7.28 10.85 8.79
C ASN A 150 7.72 9.37 8.88
N ARG A 151 7.66 8.76 10.06
CA ARG A 151 8.08 7.36 10.30
C ARG A 151 7.42 6.35 9.37
N ALA A 152 6.11 6.49 9.12
CA ALA A 152 5.35 5.56 8.30
C ALA A 152 5.73 5.72 6.83
N GLU A 153 5.81 6.96 6.35
CA GLU A 153 6.26 7.30 5.00
C GLU A 153 7.70 6.84 4.76
N TYR A 154 8.59 7.04 5.73
CA TYR A 154 9.98 6.58 5.66
C TYR A 154 10.06 5.05 5.55
N ALA A 155 9.31 4.31 6.38
CA ALA A 155 9.27 2.85 6.31
C ALA A 155 8.72 2.34 4.96
N ASN A 156 7.64 2.98 4.45
CA ASN A 156 7.10 2.66 3.14
C ASN A 156 8.10 2.96 2.02
N ALA A 157 8.78 4.11 2.07
CA ALA A 157 9.80 4.47 1.09
C ALA A 157 10.98 3.48 1.09
N VAL A 158 11.43 3.04 2.27
CA VAL A 158 12.49 2.02 2.41
C VAL A 158 12.04 0.69 1.82
N ARG A 159 10.81 0.24 2.11
CA ARG A 159 10.24 -0.97 1.52
C ARG A 159 10.15 -0.86 -0.01
N ASP A 160 9.63 0.25 -0.52
CA ASP A 160 9.33 0.39 -1.94
C ASP A 160 10.61 0.59 -2.78
N LEU A 161 11.63 1.25 -2.22
CA LEU A 161 12.91 1.49 -2.91
C LEU A 161 13.91 0.34 -2.75
N LEU A 162 13.98 -0.26 -1.56
CA LEU A 162 15.02 -1.24 -1.21
C LEU A 162 14.48 -2.67 -1.00
N GLY A 163 13.16 -2.84 -0.89
CA GLY A 163 12.56 -4.14 -0.59
C GLY A 163 12.74 -4.59 0.86
N VAL A 164 13.22 -3.71 1.75
CA VAL A 164 13.50 -4.04 3.16
C VAL A 164 12.37 -3.57 4.05
N GLU A 165 11.78 -4.49 4.82
CA GLU A 165 10.84 -4.13 5.88
C GLU A 165 11.59 -3.70 7.14
N ILE A 166 11.16 -2.59 7.73
CA ILE A 166 11.75 -2.05 8.96
C ILE A 166 10.65 -1.74 9.98
N GLU A 167 11.00 -1.81 11.26
CA GLU A 167 10.17 -1.27 12.34
C GLU A 167 10.65 0.15 12.68
N PRO A 168 10.00 1.21 12.13
CA PRO A 168 10.48 2.58 12.27
C PRO A 168 10.44 3.08 13.73
N ARG A 169 9.56 2.54 14.58
CA ARG A 169 9.46 2.94 16.00
C ARG A 169 10.71 2.59 16.79
N MET A 170 11.45 1.58 16.34
CA MET A 170 12.70 1.13 16.96
C MET A 170 13.93 1.87 16.44
N MET A 171 13.77 2.70 15.39
CA MET A 171 14.90 3.36 14.70
C MET A 171 14.85 4.88 14.76
N LEU A 172 13.65 5.47 14.67
CA LEU A 172 13.45 6.92 14.61
C LEU A 172 12.67 7.42 15.84
N PRO A 173 12.81 8.68 16.28
CA PRO A 173 11.99 9.31 17.31
C PRO A 173 10.55 9.55 16.82
N PRO A 174 9.56 9.75 17.74
CA PRO A 174 8.17 9.99 17.36
C PRO A 174 8.05 11.30 16.59
N ASP A 175 7.13 11.31 15.63
CA ASP A 175 6.84 12.50 14.84
C ASP A 175 5.93 13.47 15.59
N GLU A 176 6.13 14.76 15.33
CA GLU A 176 5.29 15.82 15.87
C GLU A 176 3.94 15.79 15.15
N GLN A 177 2.86 16.04 15.91
CA GLN A 177 1.51 16.07 15.37
C GLN A 177 0.97 17.50 15.40
N ALA A 178 0.33 17.92 14.31
CA ALA A 178 -0.42 19.17 14.25
C ALA A 178 -1.82 18.92 13.69
N HIS A 179 -2.82 19.54 14.32
CA HIS A 179 -4.24 19.36 13.99
C HIS A 179 -4.70 17.89 14.01
N GLY A 180 -4.02 17.02 14.78
CA GLY A 180 -4.29 15.59 14.84
C GLY A 180 -3.67 14.75 13.73
N PHE A 181 -2.82 15.34 12.89
CA PHE A 181 -2.13 14.65 11.79
C PHE A 181 -0.61 14.69 11.98
N ASP A 182 0.06 13.59 11.63
CA ASP A 182 1.51 13.42 11.63
C ASP A 182 2.12 13.57 10.22
N THR A 183 1.35 14.10 9.27
CA THR A 183 1.75 14.39 7.87
C THR A 183 1.84 15.89 7.60
N ASN A 184 1.82 16.71 8.66
CA ASN A 184 1.84 18.15 8.53
C ASN A 184 3.28 18.66 8.36
N ALA A 185 3.61 19.12 7.16
CA ALA A 185 4.94 19.61 6.82
C ALA A 185 5.44 20.76 7.72
N ASP A 186 4.54 21.66 8.15
CA ASP A 186 4.91 22.81 9.01
C ASP A 186 5.26 22.37 10.44
N ALA A 187 4.71 21.24 10.89
CA ALA A 187 5.01 20.66 12.19
C ALA A 187 6.27 19.76 12.16
N LEU A 188 6.56 19.14 11.02
CA LEU A 188 7.66 18.18 10.90
C LEU A 188 9.01 18.88 10.68
N SER A 189 9.51 19.52 11.72
CA SER A 189 10.85 20.15 11.70
C SER A 189 11.99 19.11 11.75
N ILE A 190 13.15 19.43 11.17
CA ILE A 190 14.37 18.62 11.28
C ILE A 190 15.22 19.16 12.43
N GLN A 191 15.37 18.35 13.49
CA GLN A 191 16.27 18.63 14.59
C GLN A 191 17.62 17.89 14.39
N PRO A 192 18.77 18.40 14.87
CA PRO A 192 20.06 17.74 14.71
C PRO A 192 20.08 16.28 15.20
N ALA A 193 19.52 16.02 16.38
CA ALA A 193 19.44 14.67 16.94
C ALA A 193 18.61 13.72 16.07
N LEU A 194 17.58 14.23 15.38
CA LEU A 194 16.78 13.45 14.45
C LEU A 194 17.61 13.09 13.20
N LEU A 195 18.42 14.02 12.68
CA LEU A 195 19.32 13.74 11.57
C LEU A 195 20.33 12.63 11.92
N ASP A 196 20.91 12.67 13.13
CA ASP A 196 21.81 11.62 13.61
C ASP A 196 21.12 10.24 13.66
N ARG A 197 19.84 10.21 14.05
CA ARG A 197 19.02 8.99 14.02
C ARG A 197 18.75 8.51 12.60
N TYR A 198 18.45 9.41 11.66
CA TYR A 198 18.31 9.03 10.24
C TYR A 198 19.60 8.44 9.68
N LEU A 199 20.76 9.03 9.95
CA LEU A 199 22.05 8.49 9.48
C LEU A 199 22.34 7.11 10.08
N SER A 200 22.08 6.93 11.37
CA SER A 200 22.23 5.63 12.05
C SER A 200 21.27 4.57 11.49
N ALA A 201 20.01 4.95 11.25
CA ALA A 201 19.01 4.08 10.65
C ALA A 201 19.40 3.72 9.22
N ALA A 202 19.80 4.70 8.40
CA ALA A 202 20.25 4.49 7.03
C ALA A 202 21.43 3.53 6.97
N ALA A 203 22.44 3.68 7.83
CA ALA A 203 23.58 2.75 7.88
C ALA A 203 23.15 1.31 8.20
N LYS A 204 22.20 1.12 9.12
CA LYS A 204 21.64 -0.20 9.43
C LYS A 204 20.83 -0.77 8.25
N ILE A 205 19.99 0.05 7.64
CA ILE A 205 19.13 -0.32 6.52
C ILE A 205 19.97 -0.69 5.30
N THR A 206 21.02 0.07 4.98
CA THR A 206 21.91 -0.25 3.85
C THR A 206 22.61 -1.59 4.06
N ARG A 207 23.02 -1.94 5.29
CA ARG A 207 23.60 -3.27 5.56
C ARG A 207 22.59 -4.38 5.33
N LEU A 208 21.31 -4.18 5.69
CA LEU A 208 20.24 -5.12 5.38
C LEU A 208 19.96 -5.17 3.87
N ALA A 209 19.99 -4.05 3.16
CA ALA A 209 19.70 -4.03 1.74
C ALA A 209 20.82 -4.68 0.90
N VAL A 210 22.08 -4.52 1.29
CA VAL A 210 23.24 -5.07 0.57
C VAL A 210 23.51 -6.53 0.95
N GLY A 211 23.25 -6.90 2.22
CA GLY A 211 23.62 -8.20 2.76
C GLY A 211 25.14 -8.34 2.99
N ASP A 212 25.53 -9.37 3.73
CA ASP A 212 26.94 -9.74 3.92
C ASP A 212 27.11 -11.24 3.68
N PRO A 213 27.76 -11.65 2.56
CA PRO A 213 27.93 -13.06 2.23
C PRO A 213 28.88 -13.80 3.16
N THR A 214 29.59 -13.08 4.05
CA THR A 214 30.49 -13.67 5.05
C THR A 214 29.78 -14.01 6.36
N ILE A 215 28.47 -13.73 6.47
CA ILE A 215 27.66 -14.07 7.65
C ILE A 215 27.73 -15.59 7.88
N PRO A 216 28.10 -16.05 9.09
CA PRO A 216 28.08 -17.46 9.42
C PRO A 216 26.64 -17.99 9.43
N PRO A 217 26.41 -19.28 9.11
CA PRO A 217 25.08 -19.87 9.15
C PRO A 217 24.43 -19.67 10.53
N GLY A 218 23.30 -18.96 10.54
CA GLY A 218 22.45 -18.78 11.71
C GLY A 218 21.28 -19.75 11.71
N PHE A 219 20.61 -19.88 12.84
CA PHE A 219 19.31 -20.53 12.93
C PHE A 219 18.34 -19.63 13.68
N GLU A 220 17.14 -19.48 13.15
CA GLU A 220 16.03 -18.83 13.83
C GLU A 220 14.96 -19.89 14.13
N ARG A 221 14.36 -19.80 15.32
CA ARG A 221 13.31 -20.73 15.74
C ARG A 221 12.01 -20.00 15.91
N TYR A 222 11.05 -20.38 15.08
CA TYR A 222 9.65 -20.00 15.24
C TYR A 222 8.91 -21.10 15.98
N THR A 223 8.00 -20.70 16.86
CA THR A 223 7.10 -21.59 17.57
C THR A 223 5.67 -21.33 17.12
N ALA A 224 4.82 -22.36 17.13
CA ALA A 224 3.39 -22.14 17.00
C ALA A 224 2.95 -21.12 18.07
N LEU A 225 2.15 -20.14 17.64
CA LEU A 225 1.83 -18.88 18.33
C LEU A 225 1.95 -18.94 19.86
N LYS A 226 2.84 -18.11 20.40
CA LYS A 226 3.09 -17.92 21.84
C LYS A 226 2.26 -16.79 22.44
N ASP A 227 1.55 -16.01 21.61
CA ASP A 227 1.03 -14.68 21.96
C ASP A 227 -0.49 -14.57 22.01
N ASN A 228 -1.22 -15.70 22.08
CA ASN A 228 -2.50 -15.66 22.77
C ASN A 228 -2.20 -15.79 24.26
N SER A 229 -2.81 -14.94 25.09
CA SER A 229 -2.63 -14.85 26.54
C SER A 229 -3.19 -16.07 27.29
N ASN A 230 -3.09 -17.24 26.69
CA ASN A 230 -3.43 -18.53 27.22
C ASN A 230 -2.17 -19.37 26.99
N GLU A 231 -1.30 -19.39 28.02
CA GLU A 231 -0.28 -20.41 28.27
C GLU A 231 -0.95 -21.80 28.30
N SER A 232 -1.41 -22.26 27.15
CA SER A 232 -2.20 -23.45 27.01
C SER A 232 -1.77 -24.10 25.72
N THR A 233 -1.03 -25.18 25.94
CA THR A 233 -0.58 -26.25 25.06
C THR A 233 -1.73 -26.93 24.28
N TRP A 234 -2.85 -26.22 24.07
CA TRP A 234 -4.18 -26.68 23.66
C TRP A 234 -4.80 -25.75 22.60
N LEU A 235 -4.00 -25.12 21.74
CA LEU A 235 -4.52 -24.45 20.55
C LEU A 235 -5.36 -25.48 19.77
N SER A 236 -6.68 -25.24 19.68
CA SER A 236 -7.61 -26.08 18.93
C SER A 236 -7.25 -25.96 17.44
N GLN A 237 -6.47 -26.91 16.98
CA GLN A 237 -6.02 -27.05 15.59
C GLN A 237 -7.14 -27.67 14.73
N ASN A 238 -8.32 -27.07 14.80
CA ASN A 238 -9.50 -27.52 14.06
C ASN A 238 -9.91 -26.52 12.97
N GLU A 239 -9.41 -25.29 13.06
CA GLU A 239 -9.77 -24.19 12.17
C GLU A 239 -8.52 -23.38 11.78
N ARG A 240 -8.71 -22.49 10.79
CA ARG A 240 -7.69 -21.55 10.35
C ARG A 240 -7.43 -20.53 11.47
N ILE A 241 -6.16 -20.41 11.89
CA ILE A 241 -5.79 -19.58 13.04
C ILE A 241 -5.75 -18.07 12.69
N GLY A 242 -5.56 -17.71 11.42
CA GLY A 242 -5.54 -16.31 11.00
C GLY A 242 -5.42 -16.12 9.51
N GLU A 243 -5.46 -14.85 9.08
CA GLU A 243 -5.49 -14.50 7.67
C GLU A 243 -4.20 -14.87 6.91
N GLU A 244 -3.06 -14.96 7.60
CA GLU A 244 -1.81 -15.37 6.96
C GLU A 244 -1.74 -16.87 6.65
N PHE A 245 -2.67 -17.68 7.17
CA PHE A 245 -2.75 -19.10 6.87
C PHE A 245 -3.62 -19.41 5.64
N PRO A 246 -3.33 -20.46 4.84
CA PRO A 246 -4.20 -20.90 3.76
C PRO A 246 -5.62 -21.29 4.22
N LEU A 247 -6.60 -21.13 3.33
CA LEU A 247 -7.95 -21.69 3.54
C LEU A 247 -7.87 -23.22 3.72
N GLY A 248 -8.58 -23.76 4.71
CA GLY A 248 -8.56 -25.19 5.04
C GLY A 248 -7.37 -25.64 5.90
N SER A 249 -6.45 -24.74 6.24
CA SER A 249 -5.41 -25.04 7.24
C SER A 249 -6.05 -25.20 8.62
N ARG A 250 -5.49 -26.10 9.41
CA ARG A 250 -5.97 -26.44 10.76
C ARG A 250 -4.93 -26.07 11.83
N GLY A 251 -4.07 -25.09 11.54
CA GLY A 251 -3.00 -24.64 12.42
C GLY A 251 -1.64 -24.58 11.74
N GLY A 252 -0.59 -24.45 12.55
CA GLY A 252 0.79 -24.37 12.09
C GLY A 252 1.54 -23.16 12.63
N ILE A 253 2.58 -22.74 11.90
CA ILE A 253 3.45 -21.63 12.24
C ILE A 253 3.47 -20.67 11.05
N VAL A 254 3.23 -19.40 11.32
CA VAL A 254 3.48 -18.31 10.37
C VAL A 254 4.50 -17.38 10.99
N ALA A 255 5.49 -17.00 10.20
CA ALA A 255 6.51 -16.04 10.59
C ALA A 255 6.97 -15.26 9.38
N ARG A 256 7.30 -13.99 9.59
CA ARG A 256 8.07 -13.19 8.64
C ARG A 256 9.55 -13.37 8.94
N HIS A 257 10.30 -13.84 7.96
CA HIS A 257 11.73 -14.04 8.08
C HIS A 257 12.45 -13.19 7.02
N TYR A 258 13.48 -12.46 7.46
CA TYR A 258 14.35 -11.72 6.56
C TYR A 258 15.53 -12.60 6.19
N PHE A 259 15.63 -12.95 4.90
CA PHE A 259 16.72 -13.76 4.35
C PHE A 259 17.89 -12.82 3.97
N PRO A 260 19.01 -12.84 4.71
CA PRO A 260 20.05 -11.82 4.58
C PRO A 260 20.88 -11.91 3.30
N VAL A 261 20.92 -13.08 2.66
CA VAL A 261 21.72 -13.36 1.47
C VAL A 261 21.01 -14.36 0.56
N ASP A 262 21.36 -14.39 -0.72
CA ASP A 262 20.97 -15.51 -1.57
C ASP A 262 21.75 -16.77 -1.16
N GLY A 263 21.04 -17.88 -0.92
CA GLY A 263 21.68 -19.12 -0.49
C GLY A 263 20.68 -20.24 -0.25
N ASP A 264 21.22 -21.39 0.16
CA ASP A 264 20.43 -22.56 0.50
C ASP A 264 19.95 -22.49 1.95
N TYR A 265 18.63 -22.48 2.12
CA TYR A 265 17.98 -22.42 3.42
C TYR A 265 17.37 -23.76 3.79
N VAL A 266 17.63 -24.19 5.03
CA VAL A 266 17.14 -25.47 5.55
C VAL A 266 16.01 -25.23 6.55
N PHE A 267 14.81 -25.64 6.18
CA PHE A 267 13.66 -25.64 7.09
C PHE A 267 13.62 -26.93 7.90
N LYS A 268 13.67 -26.81 9.23
CA LYS A 268 13.55 -27.95 10.15
C LYS A 268 12.26 -27.85 10.95
N VAL A 269 11.34 -28.77 10.69
CA VAL A 269 10.11 -28.92 11.48
C VAL A 269 10.39 -29.81 12.67
N ARG A 270 10.24 -29.28 13.88
CA ARG A 270 10.34 -30.05 15.13
C ARG A 270 8.94 -30.21 15.72
N MET A 271 8.47 -31.45 15.75
CA MET A 271 7.19 -31.79 16.35
C MET A 271 7.33 -31.91 17.87
N ASP A 272 6.28 -31.52 18.58
CA ASP A 272 6.21 -31.68 20.03
C ASP A 272 6.14 -33.17 20.41
N ARG A 273 6.76 -33.52 21.53
CA ARG A 273 6.89 -34.89 22.00
C ARG A 273 6.30 -35.05 23.40
N THR A 274 5.83 -36.25 23.71
CA THR A 274 5.52 -36.66 25.09
C THR A 274 6.81 -36.79 25.89
N ASP A 275 6.66 -36.90 27.21
CA ASP A 275 7.72 -37.28 28.15
C ASP A 275 8.37 -38.63 27.79
N THR A 276 7.61 -39.55 27.20
CA THR A 276 8.09 -40.83 26.65
C THR A 276 8.76 -40.72 25.28
N GLY A 277 8.90 -39.50 24.73
CA GLY A 277 9.58 -39.24 23.46
C GLY A 277 8.74 -39.50 22.20
N LEU A 278 7.45 -39.86 22.35
CA LEU A 278 6.52 -40.07 21.23
C LEU A 278 6.08 -38.73 20.65
N ILE A 279 6.04 -38.63 19.33
CA ILE A 279 5.54 -37.42 18.66
C ILE A 279 4.02 -37.35 18.83
N ARG A 280 3.52 -36.19 19.29
CA ARG A 280 2.09 -35.96 19.49
C ARG A 280 1.37 -35.83 18.14
N GLY A 281 0.12 -36.29 18.08
CA GLY A 281 -0.78 -36.05 16.94
C GLY A 281 -0.62 -36.97 15.71
N LEU A 282 0.11 -38.09 15.83
CA LEU A 282 0.33 -39.05 14.72
C LEU A 282 -0.76 -40.11 14.54
N SER A 283 -1.79 -40.13 15.39
CA SER A 283 -2.91 -41.10 15.32
C SER A 283 -3.73 -40.97 14.05
N ALA A 284 -3.79 -39.77 13.47
CA ALA A 284 -4.42 -39.50 12.19
C ALA A 284 -3.36 -39.08 11.15
N ARG A 285 -3.71 -39.24 9.87
CA ARG A 285 -2.90 -38.70 8.77
C ARG A 285 -3.04 -37.18 8.74
N ASN A 286 -1.91 -36.48 8.76
CA ASN A 286 -1.82 -35.03 8.68
C ASN A 286 -0.88 -34.64 7.54
N ASP A 287 -1.25 -33.63 6.77
CA ASP A 287 -0.41 -33.04 5.74
C ASP A 287 0.13 -31.69 6.24
N ILE A 288 1.46 -31.57 6.29
CA ILE A 288 2.18 -30.35 6.61
C ILE A 288 2.65 -29.72 5.31
N GLU A 289 2.06 -28.60 4.93
CA GLU A 289 2.54 -27.77 3.82
C GLU A 289 3.60 -26.79 4.30
N ILE A 290 4.68 -26.66 3.52
CA ILE A 290 5.68 -25.61 3.70
C ILE A 290 5.47 -24.60 2.58
N ARG A 291 5.27 -23.34 2.97
CA ARG A 291 5.03 -22.22 2.06
C ARG A 291 6.01 -21.10 2.33
N VAL A 292 6.47 -20.48 1.25
CA VAL A 292 7.30 -19.27 1.26
C VAL A 292 6.61 -18.27 0.35
N ASP A 293 6.35 -17.05 0.86
CA ASP A 293 5.59 -15.99 0.17
C ASP A 293 4.26 -16.48 -0.43
N GLY A 294 3.57 -17.33 0.32
CA GLY A 294 2.29 -17.94 -0.08
C GLY A 294 2.40 -19.08 -1.10
N ALA A 295 3.53 -19.26 -1.77
CA ALA A 295 3.76 -20.37 -2.69
C ALA A 295 4.14 -21.66 -1.95
N ARG A 296 3.52 -22.79 -2.31
CA ARG A 296 3.86 -24.10 -1.73
C ARG A 296 5.19 -24.59 -2.29
N VAL A 297 6.18 -24.73 -1.42
CA VAL A 297 7.53 -25.20 -1.76
C VAL A 297 7.78 -26.65 -1.32
N GLY A 298 6.92 -27.19 -0.45
CA GLY A 298 7.00 -28.58 -0.01
C GLY A 298 5.74 -29.05 0.71
N GLN A 299 5.60 -30.37 0.82
CA GLN A 299 4.55 -31.00 1.62
C GLN A 299 5.11 -32.29 2.22
N LEU A 300 4.78 -32.54 3.49
CA LEU A 300 5.10 -33.76 4.19
C LEU A 300 3.82 -34.35 4.78
N THR A 301 3.55 -35.62 4.50
CA THR A 301 2.48 -36.37 5.18
C THR A 301 3.06 -37.10 6.38
N ILE A 302 2.42 -36.99 7.54
CA ILE A 302 2.78 -37.68 8.78
C ILE A 302 1.58 -38.35 9.43
N GLY A 303 1.81 -39.42 10.19
CA GLY A 303 0.76 -40.12 10.95
C GLY A 303 -0.19 -40.96 10.09
N GLY A 304 -1.10 -41.69 10.75
CA GLY A 304 -2.09 -42.54 10.09
C GLY A 304 -1.54 -43.83 9.47
N THR A 305 -0.30 -44.23 9.78
CA THR A 305 0.23 -45.55 9.43
C THR A 305 -0.08 -46.58 10.53
N PRO A 306 -0.17 -47.89 10.20
CA PRO A 306 -0.52 -48.96 11.15
C PRO A 306 0.32 -48.96 12.44
N GLU A 307 1.61 -48.62 12.32
CA GLU A 307 2.57 -48.53 13.43
C GLU A 307 2.20 -47.46 14.48
N PHE A 308 1.54 -46.37 14.07
CA PHE A 308 1.12 -45.29 14.99
C PHE A 308 -0.34 -45.40 15.43
N THR A 309 -1.16 -46.22 14.76
CA THR A 309 -2.51 -46.57 15.21
C THR A 309 -2.53 -47.65 16.29
N GLY A 310 -1.49 -48.51 16.34
CA GLY A 310 -1.37 -49.61 17.31
C GLY A 310 -0.83 -49.23 18.69
N ALA A 311 -0.23 -48.04 18.86
CA ALA A 311 0.36 -47.64 20.15
C ALA A 311 -0.67 -47.14 21.19
N ASN A 312 -1.94 -46.98 20.79
CA ASN A 312 -3.04 -46.53 21.66
C ASN A 312 -4.02 -47.66 22.04
N THR A 313 -3.65 -48.94 21.90
CA THR A 313 -4.46 -50.07 22.36
C THR A 313 -4.28 -50.38 23.85
N ASN A 314 -4.00 -49.37 24.68
CA ASN A 314 -4.43 -49.41 26.08
C ASN A 314 -5.78 -48.73 26.15
N SER A 315 -6.78 -49.48 25.68
CA SER A 315 -8.19 -49.26 25.92
C SER A 315 -8.44 -49.08 27.41
N ILE A 316 -8.56 -47.84 27.87
CA ILE A 316 -9.53 -47.51 28.90
C ILE A 316 -10.80 -47.20 28.12
N GLU A 317 -11.59 -48.24 27.87
CA GLU A 317 -13.01 -48.09 27.57
C GLU A 317 -13.60 -47.25 28.70
N ASN A 318 -14.03 -46.02 28.41
CA ASN A 318 -14.98 -45.31 29.24
C ASN A 318 -16.35 -45.45 28.56
N PRO A 319 -17.21 -46.38 29.03
CA PRO A 319 -18.49 -46.68 28.39
C PRO A 319 -19.48 -45.50 28.44
N ASP A 320 -19.24 -44.50 29.27
CA ASP A 320 -20.23 -43.46 29.56
C ASP A 320 -20.27 -42.31 28.54
N TYR A 321 -19.30 -42.22 27.62
CA TYR A 321 -19.28 -41.13 26.62
C TYR A 321 -20.18 -41.38 25.39
N ALA A 322 -20.71 -42.60 25.24
CA ALA A 322 -21.61 -42.95 24.14
C ALA A 322 -23.09 -42.55 24.40
N ALA A 323 -23.47 -42.21 25.64
CA ALA A 323 -24.87 -42.04 26.02
C ALA A 323 -25.40 -40.59 25.98
N SER A 324 -24.57 -39.58 25.69
CA SER A 324 -24.99 -38.16 25.80
C SER A 324 -25.33 -37.45 24.49
N ARG A 325 -25.34 -38.14 23.34
CA ARG A 325 -25.87 -37.55 22.10
C ARG A 325 -27.39 -37.70 22.03
N ASN A 326 -28.10 -36.72 22.58
CA ASN A 326 -29.49 -36.47 22.23
C ASN A 326 -29.54 -35.64 20.93
N PRO A 327 -30.36 -35.98 19.93
CA PRO A 327 -30.42 -35.22 18.68
C PRO A 327 -31.42 -34.07 18.80
N LEU A 328 -30.91 -32.83 18.80
CA LEU A 328 -31.54 -31.64 18.22
C LEU A 328 -30.44 -30.74 17.68
#